data_AF-A0A9R0IWZ6-F1
#
_entry.id   AF-A0A9R0IWZ6-F1
#
_cell.length_a   1.000
_cell.length_b   1.000
_cell.length_c   1.000
_cell.angle_alpha   90.00
_cell.angle_beta   90.00
_cell.angle_gamma   90.00
#
_symmetry.space_group_name_H-M   'P 1'
#
loop_
_entity.id
_entity.type
_entity.pdbx_description
1 polymer ?
#
loop_
_entity_poly.entity_id
_entity_poly.type
_entity_poly.pdbx_seq_one_letter_code
_entity_poly.pdbx_strand_id
1 'polypeptide(L)'
;MPGTVEELEANLEQASSILLLNQNVVAEYEMRQRKIEALARTLEEEEHGLRTLLAEIDALKLQASWLPTLQNLVSQINGTFGHNFQEMAIAREVLLDEHDMDFGAYGIVIKVKFRGCEQSLQEKLLK
;
A
#
# COMPACT_ATOMS: atom_id res chain seq x y z
N MET A 1 5.49 37.40 53.61
CA MET A 1 5.57 38.70 52.92
C MET A 1 7.06 39.01 52.76
N PRO A 2 7.55 39.34 51.55
CA PRO A 2 8.95 39.71 51.35
C PRO A 2 9.32 40.89 52.25
N GLY A 3 10.47 40.81 52.90
CA GLY A 3 10.86 41.71 53.99
C GLY A 3 11.68 42.92 53.53
N THR A 4 12.15 42.93 52.29
CA THR A 4 13.06 43.94 51.73
C THR A 4 12.67 44.31 50.30
N VAL A 5 13.10 45.50 49.85
CA VAL A 5 12.83 46.01 48.50
C VAL A 5 13.53 45.14 47.46
N GLU A 6 14.74 44.66 47.75
CA GLU A 6 15.50 43.76 46.89
C GLU A 6 14.78 42.41 46.66
N GLU A 7 14.15 41.84 47.69
CA GLU A 7 13.34 40.60 47.53
C GLU A 7 12.09 40.81 46.67
N LEU A 8 11.50 42.02 46.71
CA LEU A 8 10.34 42.37 45.87
C LEU A 8 10.74 42.51 44.40
N GLU A 9 11.86 43.15 44.11
CA GLU A 9 12.40 43.30 42.75
C GLU A 9 12.79 41.95 42.15
N ALA A 10 13.48 41.09 42.92
CA ALA A 10 13.83 39.74 42.48
C ALA A 10 12.60 38.88 42.15
N ASN A 11 11.52 38.97 42.94
CA ASN A 11 10.27 38.27 42.65
C ASN A 11 9.57 38.80 41.40
N LEU A 12 9.64 40.10 41.13
CA LEU A 12 9.04 40.73 39.94
C LEU A 12 9.77 40.31 38.66
N GLU A 13 11.10 40.27 38.70
CA GLU A 13 11.96 39.78 37.63
C GLU A 13 11.71 38.29 37.34
N GLN A 14 11.56 37.48 38.39
CA GLN A 14 11.25 36.07 38.26
C GLN A 14 9.86 35.84 37.66
N ALA A 15 8.85 36.58 38.13
CA ALA A 15 7.49 36.51 37.58
C ALA A 15 7.43 36.96 36.11
N SER A 16 8.16 38.02 35.76
CA SER A 16 8.27 38.52 34.38
C SER A 16 8.94 37.50 33.46
N SER A 17 10.01 36.86 33.93
CA SER A 17 10.69 35.79 33.19
C SER A 17 9.78 34.58 32.94
N ILE A 18 9.01 34.17 33.95
CA ILE A 18 8.03 33.07 33.83
C ILE A 18 6.91 33.43 32.84
N LEU A 19 6.39 34.65 32.89
CA LEU A 19 5.35 35.11 31.96
C LEU A 19 5.85 35.11 30.51
N LEU A 20 7.07 35.61 30.28
CA LEU A 20 7.69 35.65 28.96
C LEU A 20 7.94 34.24 28.40
N LEU A 21 8.47 33.32 29.23
CA LEU A 21 8.66 31.93 28.84
C LEU A 21 7.34 31.26 28.48
N ASN A 22 6.28 31.47 29.26
CA ASN A 22 4.95 30.91 28.98
C ASN A 22 4.38 31.43 27.65
N GLN A 23 4.51 32.74 27.37
CA GLN A 23 4.05 33.31 26.10
C GLN A 23 4.78 32.69 24.89
N ASN A 24 6.09 32.48 25.00
CA ASN A 24 6.88 31.84 23.95
C ASN A 24 6.47 30.38 23.74
N VAL A 25 6.21 29.63 24.81
CA VAL A 25 5.75 28.24 24.73
C VAL A 25 4.38 28.12 24.04
N VAL A 26 3.45 29.04 24.35
CA VAL A 26 2.12 29.06 23.71
C VAL A 26 2.25 29.39 22.22
N ALA A 27 3.05 30.41 21.86
CA ALA A 27 3.28 30.78 20.46
C ALA A 27 3.94 29.65 19.66
N GLU A 28 4.92 28.96 20.25
CA GLU A 28 5.57 27.81 19.63
C GLU A 28 4.60 26.63 19.45
N TYR A 29 3.77 26.36 20.46
CA TYR A 29 2.75 25.33 20.39
C TYR A 29 1.75 25.61 19.25
N GLU A 30 1.21 26.83 19.17
CA GLU A 30 0.30 27.22 18.09
C GLU A 30 0.96 27.10 16.70
N MET A 31 2.22 27.52 16.57
CA MET A 31 2.97 27.39 15.32
C MET A 31 3.12 25.93 14.92
N ARG A 32 3.47 25.05 15.86
CA ARG A 32 3.58 23.61 15.63
C ARG A 32 2.24 23.00 15.27
N GLN A 33 1.16 23.40 15.94
CA GLN A 33 -0.19 22.94 15.64
C GLN A 33 -0.59 23.29 14.19
N ARG A 34 -0.41 24.55 13.78
CA ARG A 34 -0.68 24.97 12.39
C ARG A 34 0.16 24.21 11.38
N LYS A 35 1.43 23.92 11.71
CA LYS A 35 2.32 23.13 10.86
C LYS A 35 1.85 21.68 10.72
N ILE A 36 1.40 21.06 11.81
CA ILE A 36 0.83 19.71 11.79
C ILE A 36 -0.44 19.69 10.94
N GLU A 37 -1.34 20.66 11.11
CA GLU A 37 -2.57 20.76 10.32
C GLU A 37 -2.30 21.00 8.82
N ALA A 38 -1.26 21.76 8.48
CA ALA A 38 -0.83 21.93 7.09
C ALA A 38 -0.30 20.62 6.51
N LEU A 39 0.61 19.94 7.22
CA LEU A 39 1.17 18.66 6.78
C LEU A 39 0.10 17.57 6.66
N ALA A 40 -0.86 17.52 7.59
CA ALA A 40 -1.96 16.58 7.55
C ALA A 40 -2.84 16.77 6.31
N ARG A 41 -3.13 18.02 5.93
CA ARG A 41 -3.87 18.32 4.70
C ARG A 41 -3.10 17.92 3.46
N THR A 42 -1.82 18.25 3.37
CA THR A 42 -0.99 17.85 2.23
C THR A 42 -0.92 16.33 2.11
N LEU A 43 -0.79 15.61 3.23
CA LEU A 43 -0.80 14.15 3.24
C LEU A 43 -2.13 13.59 2.70
N GLU A 44 -3.26 14.14 3.14
CA GLU A 44 -4.58 13.72 2.67
C GLU A 44 -4.77 13.99 1.16
N GLU A 45 -4.30 15.13 0.66
CA GLU A 45 -4.31 15.47 -0.76
C GLU A 45 -3.44 14.50 -1.58
N GLU A 46 -2.22 14.19 -1.11
CA GLU A 46 -1.33 13.23 -1.77
C GLU A 46 -1.90 11.81 -1.76
N GLU A 47 -2.46 11.35 -0.63
CA GLU A 47 -3.12 10.05 -0.53
C GLU A 47 -4.32 9.96 -1.48
N HIS A 48 -5.11 11.03 -1.59
CA HIS A 48 -6.23 11.08 -2.52
C HIS A 48 -5.78 11.05 -3.98
N GLY A 49 -4.72 11.81 -4.31
CA GLY A 49 -4.10 11.79 -5.63
C GLY A 49 -3.56 10.40 -6.00
N LEU A 50 -2.87 9.73 -5.06
CA LEU A 50 -2.37 8.37 -5.24
C LEU A 50 -3.51 7.37 -5.49
N ARG A 51 -4.58 7.42 -4.68
CA ARG A 51 -5.75 6.54 -4.87
C ARG A 51 -6.41 6.76 -6.23
N THR A 52 -6.49 8.00 -6.68
CA THR A 52 -7.05 8.34 -8.00
C THR A 52 -6.19 7.76 -9.12
N LEU A 53 -4.88 7.94 -9.07
CA LEU A 53 -3.94 7.38 -10.05
C LEU A 53 -3.99 5.85 -10.11
N LEU A 54 -4.08 5.18 -8.95
CA LEU A 54 -4.24 3.72 -8.91
C LEU A 54 -5.54 3.27 -9.57
N ALA A 55 -6.65 3.96 -9.28
CA ALA A 55 -7.94 3.65 -9.89
C ALA A 55 -7.94 3.88 -11.41
N GLU A 56 -7.26 4.92 -11.90
CA GLU A 56 -7.08 5.15 -13.34
C GLU A 56 -6.29 4.03 -14.00
N ILE A 57 -5.21 3.56 -13.36
CA ILE A 57 -4.40 2.45 -13.88
C ILE A 57 -5.23 1.16 -13.93
N ASP A 58 -6.00 0.84 -12.90
CA ASP A 58 -6.86 -0.34 -12.90
C ASP A 58 -8.00 -0.24 -13.92
N ALA A 59 -8.57 0.95 -14.11
CA ALA A 59 -9.55 1.19 -15.18
C ALA A 59 -8.92 0.96 -16.55
N LEU A 60 -7.69 1.43 -16.79
CA LEU A 60 -6.96 1.18 -18.03
C LEU A 60 -6.65 -0.32 -18.21
N LYS A 61 -6.29 -1.06 -17.15
CA LYS A 61 -6.10 -2.52 -17.23
C LYS A 61 -7.37 -3.24 -17.69
N LEU A 62 -8.51 -2.89 -17.10
CA LEU A 62 -9.80 -3.51 -17.40
C LEU A 62 -10.34 -3.11 -18.78
N GLN A 63 -10.12 -1.86 -19.19
CA GLN A 63 -10.56 -1.34 -20.49
C GLN A 63 -9.64 -1.78 -21.63
N ALA A 64 -8.35 -1.97 -21.36
CA ALA A 64 -7.41 -2.42 -22.37
C ALA A 64 -7.72 -3.87 -22.75
N SER A 65 -7.92 -4.11 -24.05
CA SER A 65 -8.35 -5.40 -24.57
C SER A 65 -7.38 -6.55 -24.26
N TRP A 66 -6.11 -6.26 -23.94
CA TRP A 66 -5.09 -7.28 -23.75
C TRP A 66 -5.35 -8.18 -22.55
N LEU A 67 -5.76 -7.66 -21.39
CA LEU A 67 -5.89 -8.46 -20.17
C LEU A 67 -7.08 -9.44 -20.24
N PRO A 68 -8.30 -9.01 -20.64
CA PRO A 68 -9.40 -9.93 -20.88
C PRO A 68 -9.10 -10.94 -21.99
N THR A 69 -8.37 -10.52 -23.04
CA THR A 69 -7.97 -11.42 -24.13
C THR A 69 -6.99 -12.48 -23.63
N LEU A 70 -6.03 -12.09 -22.80
CA LEU A 70 -5.07 -12.99 -22.18
C LEU A 70 -5.75 -13.98 -21.23
N GLN A 71 -6.65 -13.49 -20.36
CA GLN A 71 -7.46 -14.33 -19.47
C GLN A 71 -8.31 -15.34 -20.25
N ASN A 72 -8.94 -14.91 -21.35
CA ASN A 72 -9.72 -15.81 -22.21
C ASN A 72 -8.82 -16.85 -22.89
N LEU A 73 -7.65 -16.45 -23.39
CA LEU A 73 -6.68 -17.37 -23.99
C LEU A 73 -6.22 -18.43 -22.97
N VAL A 74 -5.87 -18.02 -21.76
CA VAL A 74 -5.46 -18.93 -20.68
C VAL A 74 -6.61 -19.88 -20.33
N SER A 75 -7.85 -19.39 -20.29
CA SER A 75 -9.04 -20.22 -20.06
C SER A 75 -9.27 -21.26 -21.17
N GLN A 76 -9.12 -20.86 -22.44
CA GLN A 76 -9.20 -21.78 -23.59
C GLN A 76 -8.09 -22.82 -23.57
N ILE A 77 -6.87 -22.41 -23.23
CA ILE A 77 -5.73 -23.31 -23.04
C ILE A 77 -6.09 -24.30 -21.93
N ASN A 78 -6.56 -23.84 -20.78
CA ASN A 78 -6.93 -24.68 -19.65
C ASN A 78 -8.00 -25.72 -20.03
N GLY A 79 -9.05 -25.32 -20.77
CA GLY A 79 -10.08 -26.24 -21.28
C GLY A 79 -9.53 -27.28 -22.26
N THR A 80 -8.66 -26.86 -23.19
CA THR A 80 -8.03 -27.76 -24.17
C THR A 80 -7.02 -28.70 -23.50
N PHE A 81 -6.25 -28.19 -22.54
CA PHE A 81 -5.31 -28.96 -21.72
C PHE A 81 -6.07 -30.02 -20.91
N GLY A 82 -7.22 -29.68 -20.35
CA GLY A 82 -8.06 -30.62 -19.61
C GLY A 82 -8.52 -31.80 -20.47
N HIS A 83 -8.94 -31.55 -21.72
CA HIS A 83 -9.41 -32.61 -22.62
C HIS A 83 -8.28 -33.54 -23.08
N ASN A 84 -7.14 -32.98 -23.50
CA ASN A 84 -6.01 -33.77 -24.01
C ASN A 84 -5.31 -34.61 -22.92
N PHE A 85 -5.46 -34.26 -21.64
CA PHE A 85 -4.84 -34.97 -20.51
C PHE A 85 -5.80 -35.89 -19.73
N GLN A 86 -7.06 -36.06 -20.19
CA GLN A 86 -7.98 -37.07 -19.65
C GLN A 86 -7.43 -38.49 -19.77
N GLU A 87 -6.71 -38.82 -20.85
CA GLU A 87 -6.08 -40.13 -21.06
C GLU A 87 -4.86 -40.38 -20.16
N MET A 88 -4.20 -39.31 -19.70
CA MET A 88 -3.02 -39.40 -18.81
C MET A 88 -3.36 -39.20 -17.33
N ALA A 89 -4.64 -38.99 -16.98
CA ALA A 89 -5.09 -38.93 -15.59
C ALA A 89 -4.41 -37.81 -14.76
N ILE A 90 -4.05 -36.73 -15.43
CA ILE A 90 -3.35 -35.56 -14.88
C ILE A 90 -4.36 -34.40 -14.85
N ALA A 91 -4.79 -33.98 -13.66
CA ALA A 91 -5.56 -32.75 -13.50
C ALA A 91 -4.57 -31.61 -13.24
N ARG A 92 -4.45 -30.72 -14.22
CA ARG A 92 -3.56 -29.56 -14.23
C ARG A 92 -4.36 -28.29 -14.35
N GLU A 93 -4.22 -27.41 -13.38
CA GLU A 93 -4.74 -26.05 -13.52
C GLU A 93 -3.68 -25.21 -14.24
N VAL A 94 -4.06 -24.59 -15.36
CA VAL A 94 -3.29 -23.50 -15.97
C VAL A 94 -3.90 -22.20 -15.48
N LEU A 95 -3.13 -21.45 -14.71
CA LEU A 95 -3.51 -20.17 -14.14
C LEU A 95 -2.69 -19.04 -14.76
N LEU A 96 -3.34 -17.90 -14.91
CA LEU A 96 -2.63 -16.64 -15.13
C LEU A 96 -2.18 -16.14 -13.75
N ASP A 97 -0.87 -15.92 -13.59
CA ASP A 97 -0.29 -15.28 -12.42
C ASP A 97 -0.36 -13.78 -12.63
N GLU A 98 -1.42 -13.16 -12.08
CA GLU A 98 -1.67 -11.73 -12.21
C GLU A 98 -0.94 -10.99 -11.09
N HIS A 99 0.02 -10.15 -11.46
CA HIS A 99 0.78 -9.32 -10.53
C HIS A 99 0.38 -7.86 -10.70
N ASP A 100 -0.71 -7.46 -10.06
CA ASP A 100 -1.30 -6.11 -10.01
C ASP A 100 -0.61 -5.07 -10.91
N MET A 101 0.45 -4.43 -10.41
CA MET A 101 1.15 -3.31 -11.06
C MET A 101 2.46 -3.71 -11.75
N ASP A 102 2.95 -4.92 -11.51
CA ASP A 102 4.17 -5.43 -12.12
C ASP A 102 3.84 -6.25 -13.37
N PHE A 103 3.56 -5.53 -14.46
CA PHE A 103 3.23 -6.14 -15.75
C PHE A 103 4.31 -7.09 -16.28
N GLY A 104 5.57 -6.89 -15.87
CA GLY A 104 6.68 -7.77 -16.24
C GLY A 104 6.72 -9.09 -15.45
N ALA A 105 6.02 -9.15 -14.33
CA ALA A 105 5.91 -10.35 -13.50
C ALA A 105 4.74 -11.25 -13.91
N TYR A 106 3.84 -10.81 -14.81
CA TYR A 106 2.75 -11.65 -15.30
C TYR A 106 3.31 -12.95 -15.90
N GLY A 107 2.77 -14.07 -15.46
CA GLY A 107 3.29 -15.38 -15.83
C GLY A 107 2.19 -16.42 -16.01
N ILE A 108 2.55 -17.57 -16.57
CA ILE A 108 1.65 -18.71 -16.66
C ILE A 108 2.13 -19.77 -15.66
N VAL A 109 1.24 -20.14 -14.74
CA VAL A 109 1.50 -21.19 -13.75
C VAL A 109 0.76 -22.45 -14.18
N ILE A 110 1.50 -23.54 -14.32
CA ILE A 110 0.93 -24.85 -14.65
C ILE A 110 1.14 -25.79 -13.48
N LYS A 111 0.06 -26.13 -12.77
CA LYS A 111 0.09 -27.05 -11.61
C LYS A 111 -0.23 -28.45 -12.06
N VAL A 112 0.50 -29.48 -11.62
CA VAL A 112 0.32 -30.89 -12.07
C VAL A 112 0.19 -31.86 -10.92
N LYS A 113 -0.72 -32.82 -11.04
CA LYS A 113 -0.76 -34.01 -10.18
C LYS A 113 -0.69 -35.29 -11.00
N PHE A 114 0.29 -36.14 -10.71
CA PHE A 114 0.47 -37.44 -11.36
C PHE A 114 -0.21 -38.55 -10.54
N ARG A 115 -0.90 -39.49 -11.18
CA ARG A 115 -1.43 -40.68 -10.49
C ARG A 115 -0.27 -41.63 -10.15
N GLY A 116 -0.18 -42.03 -8.88
CA GLY A 116 0.82 -42.98 -8.38
C GLY A 116 1.84 -42.41 -7.38
N CYS A 117 1.87 -41.08 -7.19
CA CYS A 117 2.66 -40.45 -6.13
C CYS A 117 1.70 -39.82 -5.13
N GLU A 118 1.56 -40.41 -3.95
CA GLU A 118 0.56 -40.00 -2.94
C GLU A 118 0.76 -38.56 -2.43
N GLN A 119 1.84 -37.85 -2.77
CA GLN A 119 2.23 -36.61 -2.07
C GLN A 119 2.77 -35.42 -2.88
N SER A 120 2.91 -35.42 -4.22
CA SER A 120 3.56 -34.26 -4.89
C SER A 120 2.67 -33.54 -5.91
N LEU A 121 2.16 -32.37 -5.53
CA LEU A 121 1.84 -31.28 -6.47
C LEU A 121 3.17 -30.66 -6.90
N GLN A 122 3.45 -30.60 -8.21
CA GLN A 122 4.60 -29.86 -8.72
C GLN A 122 4.12 -28.58 -9.39
N GLU A 123 4.63 -27.44 -8.92
CA GLU A 123 4.39 -26.12 -9.48
C GLU A 123 5.55 -25.74 -10.39
N LYS A 124 5.26 -25.31 -11.61
CA LYS A 124 6.26 -24.82 -12.55
C LYS A 124 5.78 -23.50 -13.14
N LEU A 125 6.53 -22.44 -12.88
CA LEU A 125 6.37 -21.12 -13.50
C LEU A 125 7.05 -21.16 -14.88
N LEU A 126 6.30 -20.86 -15.94
CA LEU A 126 6.89 -20.50 -17.23
C LEU A 126 7.01 -18.97 -17.26
N LYS A 127 8.25 -18.48 -17.35
CA LYS A 127 8.57 -17.08 -17.64
C LYS A 127 8.85 -16.93 -19.13
#